data_AF-A0A345XSQ9-F1
#
_entry.id   AF-A0A345XSQ9-F1
#
_cell.length_a   1.000
_cell.length_b   1.000
_cell.length_c   1.000
_cell.angle_alpha   90.00
_cell.angle_beta   90.00
_cell.angle_gamma   90.00
#
_symmetry.space_group_name_H-M   'P 1'
#
loop_
_entity.id
_entity.type
_entity.pdbx_description
1 polymer ?
#
loop_
_entity_poly.entity_id
_entity_poly.type
_entity_poly.pdbx_seq_one_letter_code
_entity_poly.pdbx_strand_id
1 'polypeptide(L)'
;MTSPTEQTCQTGVLSALRPLAGQHLAQLETEREERQREADRAQRELDATQRLAAERKAAQFIAWAFPNTLARALDAQAWQGYPPNSTRPGPARWACAVAYLGEGLFLHHTQRQHDNDSEEDVLTLIEPCAGPGCGAYVTTRMFSEEALCNRLTESAARLCPACTPF
;
A
#
# COMPACT_ATOMS: atom_id res chain seq x y z
N MET A 1 70.69 -11.27 33.33
CA MET A 1 70.82 -10.11 32.43
C MET A 1 70.25 -10.51 31.09
N THR A 2 68.99 -10.19 30.82
CA THR A 2 68.26 -10.54 29.58
C THR A 2 67.78 -9.24 28.95
N SER A 3 68.10 -9.09 27.66
CA SER A 3 68.03 -7.86 26.87
C SER A 3 66.60 -7.36 26.61
N PRO A 4 66.33 -6.04 26.68
CA PRO A 4 65.08 -5.44 26.25
C PRO A 4 65.28 -4.72 24.91
N THR A 5 65.15 -5.41 23.78
CA THR A 5 65.33 -4.72 22.47
C THR A 5 64.39 -5.16 21.34
N GLU A 6 63.46 -6.08 21.58
CA GLU A 6 62.59 -6.57 20.48
C GLU A 6 61.20 -5.91 20.43
N GLN A 7 60.85 -5.04 21.39
CA GLN A 7 59.47 -4.54 21.52
C GLN A 7 59.14 -3.29 20.69
N THR A 8 60.14 -2.63 20.09
CA THR A 8 59.95 -1.30 19.48
C THR A 8 59.64 -1.33 17.98
N CYS A 9 59.90 -2.43 17.28
CA CYS A 9 59.64 -2.54 15.83
C CYS A 9 58.18 -2.86 15.50
N GLN A 10 57.45 -3.53 16.40
CA GLN A 10 56.04 -3.90 16.17
C GLN A 10 55.08 -2.71 16.32
N THR A 11 55.48 -1.66 17.06
CA THR A 11 54.65 -0.48 17.32
C THR A 11 54.52 0.43 16.10
N GLY A 12 55.53 0.45 15.22
CA GLY A 12 55.56 1.33 14.02
C GLY A 12 54.63 0.89 12.89
N VAL A 13 54.41 -0.42 12.74
CA VAL A 13 53.52 -0.95 11.68
C VAL A 13 52.06 -0.76 12.08
N LEU A 14 51.72 -1.03 13.34
CA LEU A 14 50.35 -0.86 13.85
C LEU A 14 49.91 0.61 13.87
N SER A 15 50.83 1.54 14.14
CA SER A 15 50.54 2.97 14.07
C SER A 15 50.32 3.45 12.64
N ALA A 16 51.02 2.89 11.65
CA ALA A 16 50.82 3.16 10.23
C ALA A 16 49.54 2.53 9.65
N LEU A 17 49.12 1.37 10.16
CA LEU A 17 47.90 0.68 9.71
C LEU A 17 46.61 1.30 10.25
N ARG A 18 46.64 1.92 11.43
CA ARG A 18 45.47 2.56 12.04
C ARG A 18 44.79 3.64 11.15
N PRO A 19 45.51 4.59 10.54
CA PRO A 19 44.90 5.57 9.63
C PRO A 19 44.36 4.94 8.35
N LEU A 20 45.05 3.93 7.79
CA LEU A 20 44.58 3.17 6.63
C LEU A 20 43.27 2.42 6.94
N ALA A 21 43.18 1.79 8.11
CA ALA A 21 41.96 1.13 8.57
C ALA A 21 40.81 2.13 8.77
N GLY A 22 41.09 3.31 9.34
CA GLY A 22 40.11 4.38 9.49
C GLY A 22 39.58 4.90 8.15
N GLN A 23 40.46 5.10 7.17
CA GLN A 23 40.07 5.48 5.80
C GLN A 23 39.22 4.39 5.13
N HIS A 24 39.60 3.13 5.28
CA HIS A 24 38.84 2.02 4.71
C HIS A 24 37.44 1.89 5.33
N LEU A 25 37.31 2.05 6.65
CA LEU A 25 36.00 2.05 7.31
C LEU A 25 35.12 3.21 6.85
N ALA A 26 35.67 4.43 6.73
CA ALA A 26 34.94 5.58 6.22
C ALA A 26 34.47 5.39 4.76
N GLN A 27 35.28 4.74 3.93
CA GLN A 27 34.88 4.35 2.57
C GLN A 27 33.71 3.37 2.59
N LEU A 28 33.77 2.33 3.43
CA LEU A 28 32.68 1.34 3.54
C LEU A 28 31.38 1.96 4.06
N GLU A 29 31.45 2.93 4.98
CA GLU A 29 30.27 3.67 5.46
C GLU A 29 29.65 4.50 4.33
N THR A 30 30.47 5.20 3.56
CA THR A 30 30.02 5.97 2.40
C THR A 30 29.35 5.06 1.36
N GLU A 31 29.96 3.93 1.02
CA GLU A 31 29.38 2.95 0.08
C GLU A 31 28.04 2.40 0.58
N ARG A 32 27.89 2.14 1.89
CA ARG A 32 26.64 1.67 2.48
C ARG A 32 25.54 2.72 2.39
N GLU A 33 25.87 3.98 2.69
CA GLU A 33 24.92 5.08 2.57
C GLU A 33 24.47 5.28 1.11
N GLU A 34 25.40 5.21 0.16
CA GLU A 34 25.08 5.32 -1.27
C GLU A 34 24.16 4.20 -1.73
N ARG A 35 24.47 2.94 -1.35
CA ARG A 35 23.59 1.79 -1.63
C ARG A 35 22.21 1.96 -1.01
N GLN A 36 22.12 2.46 0.22
CA GLN A 36 20.83 2.70 0.86
C GLN A 36 20.02 3.77 0.12
N ARG A 37 20.65 4.88 -0.26
CA ARG A 37 19.99 5.95 -1.04
C ARG A 37 19.55 5.46 -2.41
N GLU A 38 20.33 4.60 -3.05
CA GLU A 38 19.96 3.97 -4.32
C GLU A 38 18.79 3.01 -4.14
N ALA A 39 18.82 2.15 -3.11
CA ALA A 39 17.72 1.26 -2.78
C ALA A 39 16.42 2.04 -2.49
N ASP A 40 16.50 3.14 -1.74
CA ASP A 40 15.35 4.00 -1.44
C ASP A 40 14.79 4.66 -2.71
N ARG A 41 15.65 5.08 -3.65
CA ARG A 41 15.21 5.62 -4.95
C ARG A 41 14.54 4.54 -5.80
N ALA A 42 15.15 3.37 -5.91
CA ALA A 42 14.60 2.24 -6.65
C ALA A 42 13.24 1.81 -6.08
N GLN A 43 13.11 1.78 -4.74
CA GLN A 43 11.84 1.46 -4.09
C GLN A 43 10.75 2.49 -4.42
N ARG A 44 11.07 3.79 -4.39
CA ARG A 44 10.10 4.84 -4.75
C ARG A 44 9.66 4.74 -6.22
N GLU A 45 10.57 4.41 -7.11
CA GLU A 45 10.27 4.23 -8.54
C GLU A 45 9.39 2.99 -8.79
N LEU A 46 9.68 1.90 -8.08
CA LEU A 46 8.84 0.70 -8.09
C LEU A 46 7.43 1.01 -7.57
N ASP A 47 7.32 1.67 -6.42
CA ASP A 47 6.04 2.06 -5.83
C ASP A 47 5.24 2.96 -6.78
N ALA A 48 5.88 3.91 -7.45
CA ALA A 48 5.24 4.78 -8.42
C ALA A 48 4.73 4.01 -9.65
N THR A 49 5.55 3.09 -10.17
CA THR A 49 5.18 2.23 -11.30
C THR A 49 4.00 1.33 -10.97
N GLN A 50 4.00 0.74 -9.77
CA GLN A 50 2.91 -0.11 -9.32
C GLN A 50 1.61 0.67 -9.12
N ARG A 51 1.67 1.89 -8.57
CA ARG A 51 0.50 2.78 -8.45
C ARG A 51 -0.09 3.10 -9.82
N LEU A 52 0.73 3.48 -10.79
CA LEU A 52 0.27 3.75 -12.15
C LEU A 52 -0.35 2.53 -12.83
N ALA A 53 0.22 1.35 -12.62
CA ALA A 53 -0.33 0.10 -13.14
C ALA A 53 -1.71 -0.20 -12.53
N ALA A 54 -1.85 -0.02 -11.21
CA ALA A 54 -3.10 -0.20 -10.51
C ALA A 54 -4.18 0.79 -10.96
N GLU A 55 -3.84 2.07 -11.11
CA GLU A 55 -4.76 3.10 -11.62
C GLU A 55 -5.27 2.77 -13.02
N ARG A 56 -4.36 2.35 -13.92
CA ARG A 56 -4.75 1.92 -15.28
C ARG A 56 -5.64 0.69 -15.26
N LYS A 57 -5.35 -0.29 -14.40
CA LYS A 57 -6.15 -1.51 -14.27
C LYS A 57 -7.55 -1.20 -13.73
N ALA A 58 -7.63 -0.35 -12.71
CA ALA A 58 -8.91 0.10 -12.16
C ALA A 58 -9.75 0.86 -13.21
N ALA A 59 -9.14 1.76 -13.97
CA ALA A 59 -9.84 2.48 -15.05
C ALA A 59 -10.37 1.54 -16.13
N GLN A 60 -9.59 0.54 -16.55
CA GLN A 60 -10.03 -0.49 -17.49
C GLN A 60 -11.17 -1.33 -16.92
N PHE A 61 -11.06 -1.74 -15.66
CA PHE A 61 -12.08 -2.53 -15.00
C PHE A 61 -13.40 -1.76 -14.89
N ILE A 62 -13.38 -0.47 -14.53
CA ILE A 62 -14.58 0.37 -14.52
C ILE A 62 -15.18 0.49 -15.91
N ALA A 63 -14.36 0.80 -16.92
CA ALA A 63 -14.85 0.95 -18.29
C ALA A 63 -15.47 -0.34 -18.83
N TRP A 64 -14.99 -1.50 -18.39
CA TRP A 64 -15.51 -2.80 -18.80
C TRP A 64 -16.71 -3.27 -17.98
N ALA A 65 -16.63 -3.20 -16.66
CA ALA A 65 -17.63 -3.76 -15.74
C ALA A 65 -18.77 -2.79 -15.42
N PHE A 66 -18.58 -1.48 -15.61
CA PHE A 66 -19.55 -0.43 -15.26
C PHE A 66 -19.64 0.68 -16.33
N PRO A 67 -19.78 0.32 -17.63
CA PRO A 67 -19.68 1.28 -18.73
C PRO A 67 -20.77 2.36 -18.70
N ASN A 68 -21.90 2.11 -18.04
CA ASN A 68 -23.05 3.01 -18.06
C ASN A 68 -23.30 3.71 -16.71
N THR A 69 -22.67 3.24 -15.64
CA THR A 69 -22.93 3.70 -14.27
C THR A 69 -21.80 4.53 -13.68
N LEU A 70 -20.54 4.24 -14.03
CA LEU A 70 -19.38 4.90 -13.45
C LEU A 70 -18.59 5.68 -14.50
N ALA A 71 -18.39 6.97 -14.24
CA ALA A 71 -17.77 7.87 -15.22
C ALA A 71 -16.23 7.79 -15.28
N ARG A 72 -15.55 7.49 -14.15
CA ARG A 72 -14.08 7.38 -14.08
C ARG A 72 -13.61 6.73 -12.76
N ALA A 73 -12.43 6.11 -12.77
CA ALA A 73 -11.66 5.84 -11.56
C ALA A 73 -11.12 7.15 -10.95
N LEU A 74 -11.00 7.21 -9.64
CA LEU A 74 -10.25 8.26 -8.94
C LEU A 74 -8.87 7.72 -8.55
N ASP A 75 -7.89 8.61 -8.46
CA ASP A 75 -6.60 8.28 -7.88
C ASP A 75 -6.73 8.05 -6.37
N ALA A 76 -5.79 7.29 -5.80
CA ALA A 76 -5.79 7.05 -4.35
C ALA A 76 -5.60 8.33 -3.53
N GLN A 77 -5.10 9.41 -4.14
CA GLN A 77 -4.84 10.70 -3.48
C GLN A 77 -6.04 11.66 -3.52
N ALA A 78 -6.92 11.63 -4.53
CA ALA A 78 -8.19 12.35 -4.48
C ALA A 78 -9.22 11.67 -3.57
N TRP A 79 -8.95 10.46 -3.09
CA TRP A 79 -9.69 9.90 -1.97
C TRP A 79 -9.41 10.71 -0.69
N GLN A 80 -10.27 11.69 -0.43
CA GLN A 80 -10.38 12.37 0.85
C GLN A 80 -11.64 11.89 1.57
N GLY A 81 -11.53 10.82 2.35
CA GLY A 81 -12.69 10.17 2.99
C GLY A 81 -12.36 8.92 3.77
N TYR A 82 -13.21 8.57 4.71
CA TYR A 82 -13.14 7.36 5.56
C TYR A 82 -13.81 6.17 4.83
N PRO A 83 -13.35 4.90 4.98
CA PRO A 83 -12.31 4.41 5.88
C PRO A 83 -10.89 4.63 5.36
N PRO A 84 -9.92 4.84 6.27
CA PRO A 84 -8.52 4.99 5.87
C PRO A 84 -8.06 3.71 5.18
N ASN A 85 -7.23 3.88 4.15
CA ASN A 85 -6.53 2.81 3.42
C ASN A 85 -5.55 1.99 4.30
N SER A 86 -5.70 2.07 5.62
CA SER A 86 -4.85 1.48 6.65
C SER A 86 -5.69 0.58 7.54
N THR A 87 -5.58 -0.75 7.39
CA THR A 87 -5.71 -1.65 8.56
C THR A 87 -5.23 -3.08 8.33
N ARG A 88 -4.70 -3.46 7.16
CA ARG A 88 -4.02 -4.76 7.04
C ARG A 88 -2.65 -4.65 6.38
N PRO A 89 -1.54 -4.95 7.11
CA PRO A 89 -0.28 -5.25 6.48
C PRO A 89 -0.43 -6.60 5.77
N GLY A 90 -0.22 -6.61 4.46
CA GLY A 90 -0.34 -7.78 3.62
C GLY A 90 0.23 -7.47 2.24
N PRO A 91 0.64 -8.51 1.47
CA PRO A 91 1.33 -8.30 0.21
C PRO A 91 0.41 -7.53 -0.74
N ALA A 92 0.93 -6.39 -1.21
CA ALA A 92 0.48 -5.62 -2.37
C ALA A 92 -1.04 -5.62 -2.63
N ARG A 93 -1.81 -4.92 -1.80
CA ARG A 93 -3.15 -4.46 -2.20
C ARG A 93 -3.00 -3.05 -2.73
N TRP A 94 -2.79 -2.91 -4.04
CA TRP A 94 -2.90 -1.60 -4.67
C TRP A 94 -4.38 -1.23 -4.74
N ALA A 95 -4.84 -0.60 -3.66
CA ALA A 95 -6.17 -0.07 -3.50
C ALA A 95 -6.37 1.16 -4.39
N CYS A 96 -7.33 1.12 -5.30
CA CYS A 96 -7.74 2.25 -6.12
C CYS A 96 -9.17 2.67 -5.75
N ALA A 97 -9.37 3.95 -5.47
CA ALA A 97 -10.69 4.52 -5.24
C ALA A 97 -11.47 4.55 -6.56
N VAL A 98 -12.70 4.03 -6.58
CA VAL A 98 -13.44 3.91 -7.84
C VAL A 98 -14.46 5.03 -8.02
N ALA A 99 -15.23 5.40 -7.02
CA ALA A 99 -16.15 6.54 -7.12
C ALA A 99 -16.70 6.94 -5.75
N TYR A 100 -16.84 8.26 -5.50
CA TYR A 100 -17.80 8.77 -4.52
C TYR A 100 -19.16 8.87 -5.20
N LEU A 101 -20.15 8.16 -4.67
CA LEU A 101 -21.50 8.10 -5.26
C LEU A 101 -22.47 9.10 -4.63
N GLY A 102 -22.01 9.94 -3.70
CA GLY A 102 -22.88 10.78 -2.88
C GLY A 102 -23.22 10.12 -1.54
N GLU A 103 -23.74 10.90 -0.59
CA GLU A 103 -24.35 10.41 0.67
C GLU A 103 -23.46 9.50 1.56
N GLY A 104 -22.14 9.58 1.40
CA GLY A 104 -21.20 8.73 2.14
C GLY A 104 -21.01 7.32 1.56
N LEU A 105 -21.46 7.10 0.32
CA LEU A 105 -21.24 5.87 -0.42
C LEU A 105 -19.92 5.93 -1.20
N PHE A 106 -19.13 4.86 -1.09
CA PHE A 106 -17.83 4.74 -1.77
C PHE A 106 -17.72 3.40 -2.48
N LEU A 107 -17.09 3.40 -3.66
CA LEU A 107 -16.66 2.18 -4.34
C LEU A 107 -15.15 2.04 -4.26
N HIS A 108 -14.70 0.84 -3.91
CA HIS A 108 -13.30 0.51 -3.74
C HIS A 108 -12.92 -0.71 -4.59
N HIS A 109 -11.92 -0.56 -5.45
CA HIS A 109 -11.35 -1.65 -6.22
C HIS A 109 -10.07 -2.15 -5.55
N THR A 110 -9.98 -3.47 -5.41
CA THR A 110 -8.79 -4.14 -4.92
C THR A 110 -8.46 -5.31 -5.83
N GLN A 111 -7.20 -5.45 -6.17
CA GLN A 111 -6.67 -6.66 -6.76
C GLN A 111 -6.29 -7.61 -5.62
N ARG A 112 -6.82 -8.83 -5.64
CA ARG A 112 -6.42 -9.90 -4.72
C ARG A 112 -5.62 -10.94 -5.47
N GLN A 113 -4.43 -11.24 -4.97
CA GLN A 113 -3.67 -12.41 -5.39
C GLN A 113 -4.11 -13.60 -4.54
N HIS A 114 -4.47 -14.70 -5.20
CA HIS A 114 -4.74 -15.99 -4.58
C HIS A 114 -3.47 -16.83 -4.54
N ASP A 115 -3.43 -17.85 -3.67
CA ASP A 115 -2.26 -18.74 -3.47
C ASP A 115 -1.86 -19.54 -4.73
N ASN A 116 -2.73 -19.57 -5.74
CA ASN A 116 -2.50 -20.22 -7.04
C ASN A 116 -2.00 -19.26 -8.13
N ASP A 117 -1.46 -18.10 -7.75
CA ASP A 117 -1.07 -17.00 -8.65
C ASP A 117 -2.21 -16.45 -9.52
N SER A 118 -3.48 -16.76 -9.21
CA SER A 118 -4.60 -16.11 -9.88
C SER A 118 -4.86 -14.74 -9.26
N GLU A 119 -5.08 -13.76 -10.11
CA GLU A 119 -5.47 -12.42 -9.71
C GLU A 119 -6.98 -12.24 -9.89
N GLU A 120 -7.63 -11.72 -8.86
CA GLU A 120 -9.05 -11.42 -8.87
C GLU A 120 -9.28 -9.93 -8.63
N ASP A 121 -9.96 -9.27 -9.57
CA ASP A 121 -10.44 -7.91 -9.40
C ASP A 121 -11.70 -7.92 -8.53
N VAL A 122 -11.63 -7.24 -7.38
CA VAL A 122 -12.72 -7.19 -6.40
C VAL A 122 -13.18 -5.76 -6.23
N LEU A 123 -14.45 -5.51 -6.56
CA LEU A 123 -15.12 -4.26 -6.24
C LEU A 123 -15.89 -4.39 -4.92
N THR A 124 -15.77 -3.39 -4.07
CA THR A 124 -16.42 -3.34 -2.76
C THR A 124 -17.15 -2.02 -2.62
N LEU A 125 -18.46 -2.07 -2.41
CA LEU A 125 -19.28 -0.94 -2.00
C LEU A 125 -19.14 -0.74 -0.49
N ILE A 126 -18.89 0.49 -0.08
CA ILE A 126 -18.73 0.91 1.30
C ILE A 126 -19.86 1.91 1.58
N GLU A 127 -20.72 1.59 2.54
CA GLU A 127 -21.95 2.32 2.83
C GLU A 127 -22.01 2.66 4.32
N PRO A 128 -22.56 3.82 4.71
CA PRO A 128 -22.74 4.13 6.12
C PRO A 128 -23.75 3.16 6.76
N CYS A 129 -23.49 2.78 8.00
CA CYS A 129 -24.44 2.01 8.80
C CYS A 129 -25.68 2.87 9.08
N ALA A 130 -26.85 2.28 8.85
CA ALA A 130 -28.15 2.90 9.11
C ALA A 130 -28.50 3.00 10.61
N GLY A 131 -27.71 2.37 11.48
CA GLY A 131 -27.94 2.35 12.91
C GLY A 131 -27.82 3.75 13.52
N PRO A 132 -28.77 4.19 14.37
CA PRO A 132 -28.76 5.52 14.95
C PRO A 132 -27.48 5.73 15.78
N GLY A 133 -26.69 6.75 15.44
CA GLY A 133 -25.45 7.10 16.12
C GLY A 133 -24.29 6.11 15.94
N CYS A 134 -24.41 5.12 15.03
CA CYS A 134 -23.39 4.09 14.85
C CYS A 134 -22.10 4.67 14.24
N GLY A 135 -22.22 5.49 13.19
CA GLY A 135 -21.08 6.07 12.47
C GLY A 135 -20.15 5.04 11.79
N ALA A 136 -20.45 3.74 11.87
CA ALA A 136 -19.69 2.69 11.22
C ALA A 136 -20.04 2.59 9.72
N TYR A 137 -19.23 1.84 8.99
CA TYR A 137 -19.48 1.51 7.59
C TYR A 137 -19.68 0.00 7.42
N VAL A 138 -20.50 -0.36 6.44
CA VAL A 138 -20.70 -1.73 6.00
C VAL A 138 -20.05 -1.87 4.63
N THR A 139 -19.45 -3.03 4.38
CA THR A 139 -18.80 -3.33 3.10
C THR A 139 -19.50 -4.49 2.42
N THR A 140 -19.81 -4.32 1.13
CA THR A 140 -20.48 -5.33 0.32
C THR A 140 -19.69 -5.56 -0.96
N ARG A 141 -19.33 -6.81 -1.23
CA ARG A 141 -18.64 -7.17 -2.48
C ARG A 141 -19.61 -7.08 -3.66
N MET A 142 -19.22 -6.37 -4.70
CA MET A 142 -19.96 -6.22 -5.94
C MET A 142 -19.34 -7.13 -7.00
N PHE A 143 -20.20 -7.85 -7.73
CA PHE A 143 -19.79 -8.81 -8.76
C PHE A 143 -20.15 -8.36 -10.18
N SER A 144 -21.07 -7.40 -10.33
CA SER A 144 -21.54 -6.89 -11.61
C SER A 144 -22.14 -5.48 -11.49
N GLU A 145 -22.30 -4.80 -12.63
CA GLU A 145 -23.08 -3.56 -12.75
C GLU A 145 -24.52 -3.73 -12.26
N GLU A 146 -25.16 -4.83 -12.63
CA GLU A 146 -26.52 -5.16 -12.19
C GLU A 146 -26.60 -5.27 -10.65
N ALA A 147 -25.62 -5.92 -10.01
CA ALA A 147 -25.58 -6.02 -8.55
C ALA A 147 -25.44 -4.65 -7.89
N LEU A 148 -24.62 -3.76 -8.49
CA LEU A 148 -24.47 -2.39 -8.01
C LEU A 148 -25.77 -1.59 -8.20
N CYS A 149 -26.38 -1.62 -9.39
CA CYS A 149 -27.64 -0.95 -9.67
C CYS A 149 -28.74 -1.42 -8.73
N ASN A 150 -28.91 -2.73 -8.58
CA ASN A 150 -29.88 -3.31 -7.67
C ASN A 150 -29.64 -2.81 -6.24
N ARG A 151 -28.39 -2.80 -5.79
CA ARG A 151 -28.04 -2.32 -4.44
C ARG A 151 -28.33 -0.82 -4.25
N LEU A 152 -28.07 0.01 -5.25
CA LEU A 152 -28.34 1.46 -5.18
C LEU A 152 -29.84 1.78 -5.28
N THR A 153 -30.62 0.95 -5.98
CA THR A 153 -32.09 1.10 -6.05
C THR A 153 -32.82 0.49 -4.85
N GLU A 154 -32.17 -0.44 -4.16
CA GLU A 154 -32.71 -1.07 -2.96
C GLU A 154 -32.66 -0.07 -1.80
N SER A 155 -33.84 0.39 -1.36
CA SER A 155 -33.97 1.34 -0.25
C SER A 155 -33.63 0.75 1.13
N ALA A 156 -33.12 -0.49 1.18
CA ALA A 156 -32.77 -1.16 2.43
C ALA A 156 -31.40 -0.67 2.92
N ALA A 157 -31.46 0.21 3.91
CA ALA A 157 -30.29 0.70 4.62
C ALA A 157 -29.61 -0.47 5.37
N ARG A 158 -28.29 -0.63 5.22
CA ARG A 158 -27.53 -1.73 5.83
C ARG A 158 -27.22 -1.42 7.29
N LEU A 159 -27.43 -2.41 8.15
CA LEU A 159 -26.95 -2.38 9.53
C LEU A 159 -25.63 -3.14 9.62
N CYS A 160 -24.68 -2.59 10.38
CA CYS A 160 -23.46 -3.30 10.72
C CYS A 160 -23.76 -4.41 11.74
N PRO A 161 -22.85 -5.39 11.95
CA PRO A 161 -23.05 -6.46 12.92
C PRO A 161 -23.36 -5.99 14.35
N ALA A 162 -22.95 -4.76 14.71
CA ALA A 162 -23.23 -4.17 16.02
C ALA A 162 -24.63 -3.56 16.13
N CYS A 163 -25.30 -3.27 15.01
CA CYS A 163 -26.64 -2.68 14.97
C CYS A 163 -27.71 -3.66 14.46
N THR A 164 -27.33 -4.84 13.97
CA THR A 164 -28.27 -5.91 13.65
C THR A 164 -28.86 -6.50 14.93
N PRO A 165 -30.19 -6.45 15.13
CA PRO A 165 -30.83 -7.15 16.23
C PRO A 165 -30.64 -8.67 16.06
N PHE A 166 -30.29 -9.35 17.16
CA PHE A 166 -30.21 -10.81 17.21
C PHE A 166 -31.59 -11.47 17.12
#